data_AF-A0A4Z1BZW2-F1
#
_entry.id   AF-A0A4Z1BZW2-F1
#
_cell.length_a   1.000
_cell.length_b   1.000
_cell.length_c   1.000
_cell.angle_alpha   90.00
_cell.angle_beta   90.00
_cell.angle_gamma   90.00
#
_symmetry.space_group_name_H-M   'P 1'
#
loop_
_entity.id
_entity.type
_entity.pdbx_description
1 polymer ?
#
loop_
_entity_poly.entity_id
_entity_poly.type
_entity_poly.pdbx_seq_one_letter_code
_entity_poly.pdbx_strand_id
1 'polypeptide(L)' 'MLGANADPADCANVAGGVERDVTDLLNKSRPEDRVLLIGKDGGIKSREPGLNLEGIFRRIDAMPMRRQEMRQ' A
#
# COMPACT_ATOMS: atom_id res chain seq x y z
N MET A 1 27.47 17.25 -3.51
CA MET A 1 26.13 17.67 -3.08
C MET A 1 25.28 17.78 -4.34
N LEU A 2 24.60 16.70 -4.72
CA LEU A 2 23.73 16.66 -5.90
C LEU A 2 22.36 16.21 -5.40
N GLY A 3 21.44 17.17 -5.29
CA GLY A 3 20.04 16.91 -5.02
C GLY A 3 19.43 16.21 -6.21
N ALA A 4 18.76 15.08 -5.96
CA ALA A 4 17.87 14.48 -6.93
C ALA A 4 16.66 15.40 -7.07
N ASN A 5 16.56 16.12 -8.19
CA ASN A 5 15.35 16.81 -8.58
C ASN A 5 14.35 15.73 -9.01
N ALA A 6 13.36 15.45 -8.17
CA ALA A 6 12.19 14.67 -8.58
C ALA A 6 11.42 15.51 -9.62
N ASP A 7 11.28 14.97 -10.84
CA ASP A 7 10.50 15.59 -11.90
C ASP A 7 9.01 15.59 -11.48
N PRO A 8 8.32 16.74 -11.42
CA PRO A 8 6.91 16.80 -11.04
C PRO A 8 5.99 16.00 -11.98
N ALA A 9 6.41 15.70 -13.21
CA ALA A 9 5.67 14.84 -14.14
C ALA A 9 5.69 13.35 -13.72
N ASP A 10 6.71 12.91 -12.98
CA ASP A 10 6.83 11.53 -12.50
C ASP A 10 5.79 11.27 -11.39
N CYS A 11 5.68 12.18 -10.41
CA CYS A 11 4.66 12.08 -9.35
C CYS A 11 3.21 12.12 -9.88
N ALA A 12 2.94 12.91 -10.93
CA ALA A 12 1.61 13.01 -11.54
C ALA A 12 1.20 11.73 -12.30
N ASN A 13 2.16 11.10 -12.99
CA ASN A 13 1.94 9.80 -13.65
C ASN A 13 1.77 8.67 -12.62
N VAL A 14 2.52 8.70 -11.52
CA VAL A 14 2.38 7.75 -10.40
C VAL A 14 0.97 7.84 -9.80
N ALA A 15 0.43 9.04 -9.56
CA ALA A 15 -0.92 9.19 -9.00
C ALA A 15 -2.02 8.62 -9.92
N GLY A 16 -1.95 8.91 -11.23
CA GLY A 16 -2.91 8.39 -12.21
C GLY A 16 -2.77 6.89 -12.49
N GLY A 17 -1.56 6.34 -12.33
CA GLY A 17 -1.32 4.90 -12.39
C GLY A 17 -1.90 4.17 -11.18
N VAL A 18 -1.65 4.71 -9.97
CA VAL A 18 -2.16 4.15 -8.72
C VAL A 18 -3.69 4.14 -8.69
N GLU A 19 -4.36 5.20 -9.15
CA GLU A 19 -5.83 5.24 -9.21
C GLU A 19 -6.40 4.11 -10.09
N ARG A 20 -5.79 3.89 -11.26
CA ARG A 20 -6.19 2.80 -12.18
C ARG A 20 -5.91 1.44 -11.59
N ASP A 21 -4.74 1.25 -10.98
CA ASP A 21 -4.36 -0.01 -10.35
C ASP A 21 -5.29 -0.35 -9.17
N VAL A 22 -5.66 0.65 -8.35
CA VAL A 22 -6.63 0.50 -7.25
C VAL A 22 -7.99 0.12 -7.80
N THR A 23 -8.47 0.81 -8.83
CA THR A 23 -9.78 0.53 -9.45
C THR A 23 -9.82 -0.85 -10.08
N ASP A 24 -8.75 -1.27 -10.76
CA ASP A 24 -8.61 -2.60 -11.35
C ASP A 24 -8.51 -3.69 -10.29
N LEU A 25 -7.80 -3.43 -9.19
CA LEU A 25 -7.73 -4.33 -8.05
C LEU A 25 -9.10 -4.52 -7.42
N LEU A 26 -9.86 -3.45 -7.21
CA LEU A 26 -11.22 -3.50 -6.67
C LEU A 26 -12.15 -4.27 -7.61
N ASN A 27 -12.08 -4.04 -8.92
CA ASN A 27 -12.89 -4.75 -9.92
C ASN A 27 -12.55 -6.24 -10.05
N LYS A 28 -11.29 -6.63 -9.78
CA LYS A 28 -10.84 -8.04 -9.78
C LYS A 28 -11.00 -8.72 -8.42
N SER A 29 -11.34 -7.98 -7.38
CA SER A 29 -11.54 -8.52 -6.03
C SER A 29 -12.85 -9.30 -5.99
N ARG A 30 -12.80 -10.49 -5.38
CA ARG A 30 -14.02 -11.27 -5.17
C ARG A 30 -14.87 -10.63 -4.06
N PRO A 31 -16.18 -10.88 -3.98
CA PRO A 31 -17.03 -10.37 -2.89
C PRO A 31 -16.52 -10.73 -1.49
N GLU A 32 -15.77 -11.83 -1.39
CA GLU A 32 -15.05 -12.32 -0.22
C GLU A 32 -13.69 -11.66 0.05
N ASP A 33 -13.20 -10.73 -0.77
CA ASP A 33 -11.98 -9.92 -0.54
C ASP A 33 -12.36 -8.46 -0.26
N ARG A 34 -13.07 -8.21 0.85
CA ARG A 34 -13.60 -6.87 1.16
C ARG A 34 -12.52 -5.88 1.60
N VAL A 35 -11.37 -6.37 2.04
CA VAL A 35 -10.29 -5.54 2.58
C VAL A 35 -8.97 -5.95 1.95
N LEU A 36 -8.31 -4.96 1.35
CA LEU A 36 -6.98 -5.10 0.77
C LEU A 36 -5.99 -4.22 1.54
N LEU A 37 -4.93 -4.81 2.07
CA LEU A 37 -3.81 -4.06 2.63
C LEU A 37 -2.73 -3.91 1.56
N ILE A 38 -2.52 -2.68 1.08
CA ILE A 38 -1.47 -2.35 0.13
C ILE A 38 -0.33 -1.65 0.89
N GLY A 39 0.91 -2.10 0.69
CA GLY A 39 2.07 -1.45 1.27
C GLY A 39 2.45 -0.17 0.52
N LYS A 40 3.27 0.68 1.15
CA LYS A 40 3.81 1.90 0.50
C LYS A 40 4.73 1.60 -0.69
N ASP A 41 5.10 0.34 -0.88
CA ASP A 41 5.83 -0.20 -2.03
C ASP A 41 4.90 -0.64 -3.18
N GLY A 42 3.58 -0.42 -3.05
CA GLY A 42 2.57 -0.85 -4.04
C GLY A 42 2.23 -2.34 -3.97
N GLY A 43 2.94 -3.12 -3.15
CA GLY A 43 2.71 -4.56 -3.02
C GLY A 43 1.53 -4.89 -2.12
N ILE A 44 0.75 -5.92 -2.50
CA ILE A 44 -0.34 -6.45 -1.69
C ILE A 44 0.23 -7.22 -0.49
N LYS A 45 -0.20 -6.87 0.72
CA LYS A 45 0.28 -7.43 1.98
C LYS A 45 -0.71 -8.38 2.66
N SER A 46 -2.00 -8.22 2.40
CA SER A 46 -3.07 -9.16 2.76
C SER A 46 -4.35 -8.89 1.97
N ARG A 47 -5.18 -9.92 1.87
CA ARG A 47 -6.56 -9.90 1.37
C ARG A 47 -7.41 -10.55 2.44
N GLU A 48 -8.44 -9.87 2.89
CA GLU A 48 -9.26 -10.35 4.01
C GLU A 48 -10.75 -10.18 3.68
N PRO A 49 -11.61 -11.12 4.15
CA PRO A 49 -13.05 -11.06 3.94
C PRO A 49 -13.76 -9.99 4.78
N GLY A 50 -13.08 -9.41 5.75
CA GLY A 50 -13.63 -8.38 6.62
C GLY A 50 -12.56 -7.52 7.27
N LEU A 51 -12.99 -6.37 7.79
CA LEU A 51 -12.09 -5.42 8.44
C LEU A 51 -11.76 -5.89 9.87
N ASN A 52 -10.57 -6.47 10.04
CA ASN A 52 -9.98 -6.76 11.34
C ASN A 52 -8.83 -5.80 11.63
N LEU A 53 -9.14 -4.66 12.25
CA LEU A 53 -8.15 -3.60 12.54
C LEU A 53 -7.00 -4.12 13.40
N GLU A 54 -7.28 -4.91 14.43
CA GLU A 54 -6.25 -5.42 15.33
C GLU A 54 -5.29 -6.37 14.59
N GLY A 55 -5.83 -7.28 13.76
CA GLY A 55 -5.02 -8.16 12.93
C GLY A 55 -4.16 -7.39 11.91
N ILE A 56 -4.73 -6.33 11.32
CA ILE A 56 -4.05 -5.46 10.37
C ILE A 56 -2.90 -4.70 11.05
N PHE A 57 -3.14 -4.07 12.21
CA PHE A 57 -2.09 -3.34 12.92
C PHE A 57 -0.97 -4.26 13.40
N ARG A 58 -1.29 -5.43 13.97
CA ARG A 58 -0.28 -6.43 14.34
C ARG A 58 0.56 -6.86 13.13
N ARG A 59 -0.06 -7.03 11.96
CA ARG A 59 0.66 -7.35 10.71
C ARG A 59 1.56 -6.19 10.28
N ILE A 60 1.10 -4.95 10.34
CA ILE A 60 1.88 -3.75 10.01
C ILE A 60 3.09 -3.63 10.95
N ASP A 61 2.90 -3.77 12.27
CA ASP A 61 3.98 -3.71 13.27
C ASP A 61 5.02 -4.83 13.12
N ALA A 62 4.63 -5.96 12.51
CA ALA A 62 5.56 -7.02 12.16
C ALA A 62 6.42 -6.72 10.91
N MET A 63 6.07 -5.70 10.11
CA MET A 63 6.78 -5.41 8.86
C MET A 63 8.17 -4.78 9.11
N PRO A 64 9.20 -5.15 8.32
CA PRO A 64 10.57 -4.68 8.52
C PRO A 64 10.70 -3.15 8.58
N MET A 65 10.03 -2.45 7.67
CA MET A 65 10.00 -0.99 7.61
C MET A 65 9.39 -0.38 8.87
N ARG A 66 8.22 -0.87 9.31
CA ARG A 66 7.56 -0.39 10.52
C ARG A 66 8.39 -0.64 11.78
N ARG A 67 9.04 -1.81 11.87
CA ARG A 67 9.97 -2.12 12.97
C ARG A 67 11.18 -1.19 12.99
N GLN A 68 11.65 -0.75 11.83
CA GLN A 68 12.75 0.22 11.74
C GLN A 68 12.29 1.60 12.23
N GLU A 69 11.10 2.06 11.83
CA GLU A 69 10.51 3.31 12.29
C GLU A 69 10.30 3.33 13.81
N MET A 70 9.94 2.22 14.44
CA MET A 70 9.77 2.15 15.91
C MET A 70 11.09 2.18 16.71
N ARG A 71 12.23 1.95 16.05
CA ARG A 71 13.56 1.93 16.70
C ARG A 71 14.30 3.26 16.58
N GLN A 72 13.78 4.20 15.80
CA GLN A 72 14.34 5.52 15.56
C GLN A 72 13.45 6.56 16.25
#